data_AF-A0A934K2E0-F1
#
_entry.id   AF-A0A934K2E0-F1
#
_cell.length_a   1.000
_cell.length_b   1.000
_cell.length_c   1.000
_cell.angle_alpha   90.00
_cell.angle_beta   90.00
_cell.angle_gamma   90.00
#
_symmetry.space_group_name_H-M   'P 1'
#
loop_
_entity.id
_entity.type
_entity.pdbx_description
1 polymer ?
#
loop_
_entity_poly.entity_id
_entity_poly.type
_entity_poly.pdbx_seq_one_letter_code
_entity_poly.pdbx_strand_id
1 'polypeptide(L)' 'MTRVRTTVTLVEALLRPLKVRAARLGKGVSEVMEEALRRYIGLKFLDRLWTGKQMDEDSAAALAVEAQHRTRPRHSR' A
#
# COMPACT_ATOMS: atom_id res chain seq x y z
N MET A 1 -8.12 2.18 8.67
CA MET A 1 -7.90 3.59 8.29
C MET A 1 -9.24 4.25 7.99
N THR A 2 -9.38 5.54 8.27
CA THR A 2 -10.58 6.34 7.99
C THR A 2 -10.71 6.64 6.49
N ARG A 3 -11.94 6.65 5.95
CA ARG A 3 -12.21 7.01 4.55
C ARG A 3 -12.45 8.52 4.44
N VAL A 4 -11.83 9.16 3.45
CA VAL A 4 -12.07 10.57 3.10
C VAL A 4 -12.89 10.63 1.80
N ARG A 5 -13.91 11.50 1.76
CA ARG A 5 -14.70 11.69 0.54
C ARG A 5 -13.91 12.52 -0.47
N THR A 6 -13.56 11.89 -1.59
CA THR A 6 -12.75 12.49 -2.65
C THR A 6 -13.49 12.40 -3.97
N THR A 7 -13.58 13.51 -4.69
CA THR A 7 -14.10 13.56 -6.06
C THR A 7 -12.93 13.44 -7.03
N VAL A 8 -13.05 12.56 -8.03
CA VAL A 8 -12.03 12.37 -9.07
C VAL A 8 -12.65 12.53 -10.44
N THR A 9 -11.91 13.15 -11.36
CA THR A 9 -12.30 13.24 -12.77
C THR A 9 -11.76 12.01 -13.51
N LEU A 10 -12.62 11.29 -14.21
CA LEU A 10 -12.28 10.08 -14.95
C LEU A 10 -12.83 10.17 -16.37
N VAL A 11 -12.20 9.44 -17.29
CA VAL A 11 -12.75 9.22 -18.62
C VAL A 11 -14.06 8.46 -18.50
N GLU A 12 -15.12 8.93 -19.17
CA GLU A 12 -16.47 8.35 -19.09
C GLU A 12 -16.49 6.85 -19.43
N ALA A 13 -15.67 6.43 -20.39
CA ALA A 13 -15.51 5.03 -20.81
C ALA A 13 -15.15 4.08 -19.65
N LEU A 14 -14.57 4.59 -18.56
CA LEU A 14 -14.22 3.80 -17.37
C LEU A 14 -15.40 3.61 -16.41
N LEU A 15 -16.40 4.49 -16.43
CA LEU A 15 -17.50 4.48 -15.45
C LEU A 15 -18.41 3.26 -15.62
N ARG A 16 -18.78 2.91 -16.85
CA ARG A 16 -19.69 1.79 -17.12
C ARG A 16 -19.07 0.43 -16.76
N PRO A 17 -17.83 0.09 -17.19
CA PRO A 17 -17.16 -1.13 -16.75
C PRO A 17 -16.97 -1.21 -15.24
N LEU A 18 -16.66 -0.09 -14.59
CA LEU A 18 -16.47 -0.02 -13.15
C LEU A 18 -17.76 -0.33 -12.38
N LYS A 19 -18.90 0.25 -12.79
CA LYS A 19 -20.22 -0.06 -12.21
C LYS A 19 -20.58 -1.53 -12.39
N VAL A 20 -20.35 -2.10 -13.58
CA VAL A 20 -20.59 -3.53 -13.84
C VAL A 20 -19.72 -4.41 -12.94
N ARG A 21 -18.44 -4.05 -12.78
CA ARG A 21 -17.52 -4.79 -11.90
C ARG A 21 -17.94 -4.71 -10.44
N ALA A 22 -18.34 -3.53 -9.98
CA ALA A 22 -18.85 -3.31 -8.62
C ALA A 22 -20.09 -4.18 -8.34
N ALA A 23 -21.06 -4.17 -9.26
CA ALA A 23 -22.25 -5.02 -9.16
C ALA A 23 -21.91 -6.51 -9.13
N ARG A 24 -21.02 -6.98 -10.02
CA ARG A 24 -20.57 -8.38 -10.05
C ARG A 24 -19.85 -8.84 -8.77
N LEU A 25 -19.22 -7.91 -8.06
CA LEU A 25 -18.50 -8.19 -6.82
C LEU A 25 -19.35 -7.96 -5.57
N GLY A 26 -20.57 -7.43 -5.69
CA GLY A 26 -21.38 -7.01 -4.55
C GLY A 26 -20.73 -5.87 -3.75
N LYS A 27 -19.90 -5.03 -4.39
CA LYS A 27 -19.12 -3.98 -3.74
C LYS A 27 -19.53 -2.58 -4.19
N GLY A 28 -19.18 -1.58 -3.40
CA GLY A 28 -19.29 -0.18 -3.82
C GLY A 28 -18.29 0.17 -4.93
N VAL A 29 -18.65 1.13 -5.79
CA VAL A 29 -17.74 1.66 -6.83
C VAL A 29 -16.44 2.19 -6.20
N SER A 30 -16.53 2.91 -5.08
CA SER A 30 -15.38 3.44 -4.35
C SER A 30 -14.47 2.34 -3.81
N GLU A 31 -15.02 1.19 -3.40
CA GLU A 31 -14.24 0.07 -2.88
C GLU A 31 -13.47 -0.64 -4.00
N VAL A 32 -14.10 -0.84 -5.16
CA VAL A 32 -13.42 -1.39 -6.34
C VAL A 32 -12.31 -0.45 -6.82
N MET A 33 -12.56 0.86 -6.81
CA MET A 33 -11.55 1.88 -7.11
C MET A 33 -10.39 1.85 -6.13
N GLU A 34 -10.67 1.82 -4.83
CA GLU A 34 -9.64 1.75 -3.78
C GLU A 34 -8.79 0.47 -3.92
N GLU A 35 -9.41 -0.69 -4.17
CA GLU A 35 -8.69 -1.95 -4.39
C GLU A 35 -7.82 -1.93 -5.65
N ALA A 36 -8.28 -1.27 -6.72
CA ALA A 36 -7.49 -1.10 -7.93
C ALA A 36 -6.31 -0.15 -7.69
N LEU A 37 -6.55 0.98 -7.01
CA LEU A 37 -5.53 1.94 -6.66
C LEU A 37 -4.46 1.29 -5.78
N ARG A 38 -4.84 0.65 -4.67
CA ARG A 38 -3.92 -0.08 -3.76
C ARG A 38 -3.06 -1.12 -4.49
N ARG A 39 -3.61 -1.77 -5.52
CA ARG A 39 -2.83 -2.70 -6.37
C ARG A 39 -1.84 -1.95 -7.24
N TYR A 40 -2.28 -0.88 -7.89
CA TYR A 40 -1.47 -0.07 -8.79
C TYR A 40 -0.29 0.60 -8.06
N ILE A 41 -0.52 1.21 -6.89
CA ILE A 41 0.53 1.87 -6.11
C ILE A 41 1.35 0.90 -5.23
N GLY A 42 1.15 -0.41 -5.37
CA GLY A 42 1.92 -1.42 -4.65
C GLY A 42 1.59 -1.57 -3.16
N LEU A 43 0.59 -0.84 -2.62
CA LEU A 43 0.18 -1.00 -1.21
C LEU A 43 -0.34 -2.40 -0.89
N LYS A 44 -0.95 -3.12 -1.84
CA LYS A 44 -1.31 -4.54 -1.63
C LYS A 44 -0.08 -5.44 -1.45
N PHE A 45 1.05 -5.11 -2.07
CA PHE A 45 2.29 -5.87 -1.90
C PHE A 45 2.93 -5.53 -0.55
N LEU A 46 2.89 -4.25 -0.19
CA LEU A 46 3.40 -3.76 1.07
C LEU A 46 2.62 -4.33 2.27
N ASP A 47 1.28 -4.36 2.19
CA ASP A 47 0.41 -5.04 3.16
C ASP A 47 0.79 -6.52 3.29
N ARG A 48 1.05 -7.23 2.17
CA ARG A 48 1.45 -8.65 2.20
C ARG A 48 2.83 -8.86 2.84
N LEU A 49 3.80 -7.98 2.56
CA LEU A 49 5.11 -8.03 3.18
C LEU A 49 5.05 -7.76 4.68
N TRP A 50 4.22 -6.81 5.12
CA TRP A 50 4.05 -6.50 6.54
C TRP A 50 3.25 -7.56 7.29
N THR A 51 2.21 -8.13 6.68
CA THR A 51 1.37 -9.17 7.33
C THR A 51 2.17 -10.45 7.64
N GLY A 52 3.25 -10.72 6.89
CA GLY A 52 4.11 -11.89 7.10
C GLY A 52 5.39 -11.64 7.90
N LYS A 53 5.68 -10.40 8.30
CA LYS A 53 6.92 -10.04 9.00
C LYS A 53 6.63 -9.35 10.32
N GLN A 54 6.24 -10.14 11.32
CA GLN A 54 6.53 -9.80 12.71
C GLN A 54 7.90 -10.43 13.03
N MET A 55 8.96 -9.62 12.87
CA MET A 55 10.26 -9.97 13.44
C MET A 55 10.16 -9.81 14.95
N ASP A 56 10.81 -10.70 15.70
CA ASP A 56 10.97 -10.49 17.13
C ASP A 56 11.79 -9.21 17.38
N GLU A 57 11.64 -8.65 18.58
CA GLU A 57 12.20 -7.36 18.96
C GLU A 57 13.73 -7.34 18.86
N ASP A 58 14.41 -8.43 19.26
CA ASP A 58 15.87 -8.52 19.23
C ASP A 58 16.39 -8.57 17.79
N SER A 59 15.74 -9.33 16.93
CA SER A 59 16.08 -9.37 15.50
C SER A 59 15.83 -8.04 14.80
N ALA A 60 14.75 -7.34 15.17
CA ALA A 60 14.45 -6.01 14.64
C ALA A 60 15.49 -4.97 15.10
N ALA A 61 15.88 -5.01 16.38
CA ALA A 61 16.91 -4.15 16.94
C ALA A 61 18.28 -4.38 16.28
N ALA A 62 18.67 -5.64 16.10
CA ALA A 62 19.92 -5.98 15.43
C ALA A 62 19.96 -5.45 13.98
N LEU A 63 18.86 -5.61 13.22
CA LEU A 63 18.76 -5.11 11.85
C LEU A 63 18.83 -3.56 11.80
N ALA A 64 18.20 -2.87 12.75
CA ALA A 64 18.24 -1.42 12.84
C ALA A 64 19.65 -0.90 13.11
N VAL A 65 20.38 -1.53 14.04
CA VAL A 65 21.78 -1.20 14.35
C VAL A 65 22.69 -1.43 13.14
N GLU A 66 22.53 -2.55 12.44
CA GLU A 66 23.29 -2.82 11.21
C GLU A 66 23.06 -1.74 10.14
N ALA A 67 21.80 -1.34 9.91
CA ALA A 67 21.45 -0.31 8.95
C ALA A 67 22.04 1.07 9.30
N GLN A 68 22.07 1.40 10.60
CA GLN A 68 22.74 2.62 11.10
C GLN A 68 24.24 2.58 10.84
N HIS A 69 24.89 1.43 11.06
CA HIS A 69 26.31 1.28 10.77
C HIS A 69 26.65 1.45 9.28
N ARG A 70 25.78 0.99 8.36
CA ARG A 70 25.99 1.15 6.91
C ARG A 70 25.83 2.59 6.42
N THR A 71 24.98 3.38 7.05
CA THR A 71 24.73 4.78 6.66
C THR A 71 25.69 5.77 7.32
N ARG A 72 26.47 5.33 8.32
CA ARG A 72 27.45 6.19 8.99
C ARG A 72 28.55 6.61 8.00
N PRO A 73 28.69 7.92 7.70
CA PRO A 73 29.81 8.40 6.91
C PRO A 73 31.11 8.05 7.62
N ARG A 74 32.08 7.46 6.90
CA ARG A 74 33.44 7.30 7.41
C ARG A 74 34.03 8.69 7.55
N HIS A 75 33.92 9.26 8.74
CA HIS A 75 34.60 10.49 9.09
C HIS A 75 36.09 10.16 9.15
N SER A 76 36.80 10.32 8.03
CA SER A 76 38.27 10.32 8.00
C SER A 76 38.74 11.62 8.64
N ARG A 77 39.45 11.50 9.75
CA ARG A 77 40.38 12.54 10.20
C ARG A 77 41.63 12.50 9.33
#